data_AF-A0A962GCN7-F1
#
_entry.id   AF-A0A962GCN7-F1
#
_cell.length_a   1.000
_cell.length_b   1.000
_cell.length_c   1.000
_cell.angle_alpha   90.00
_cell.angle_beta   90.00
_cell.angle_gamma   90.00
#
_symmetry.space_group_name_H-M   'P 1'
#
loop_
_entity.id
_entity.type
_entity.pdbx_description
1 polymer ?
#
loop_
_entity_poly.entity_id
_entity_poly.type
_entity_poly.pdbx_seq_one_letter_code
_entity_poly.pdbx_strand_id
1 'polypeptide(L)'
;MTPTPIDAWIRPDESASAIALVLVDGNEFEATVAALGDAVQRTCLANGFRGESGRNLAVTLADGGESIMLAGCNRRDGLFALASLPVRLPEGDYRLDPRGVQIEAAQAALGWALGAYRYSRYRKPARPPARLVVDEAVRAQVGSQAEAAYLTRDLINAPTQDMGPADLAAAVRALADRHGANYREWVGEALLEDNFPTIHAVGRAAAEDRQPRLAMLSHGAADAPHVVLVGKGVCFDTGGLDLKTADGMRWMKKDMGGAAHAIALAGLLLDARLPIHLTLLIPAVENAVSGNAFRPGEVILTRAGLSVEIDNTDAEGRLVLCDTLAYASELKPDLILDFATLTGAARVALGADLPALFCNRDDVADGLLAAGTRTQDPLWRMPLWR
;
A
#
# COMPACT_ATOMS: atom_id res chain seq x y z
N MET A 1 -13.23 -10.71 -1.97
CA MET A 1 -13.54 -9.33 -1.54
C MET A 1 -13.81 -8.49 -2.79
N THR A 2 -14.88 -7.70 -2.81
CA THR A 2 -15.12 -6.75 -3.92
C THR A 2 -14.11 -5.60 -3.83
N PRO A 3 -13.29 -5.34 -4.86
CA PRO A 3 -12.33 -4.23 -4.84
C PRO A 3 -13.04 -2.87 -4.72
N THR A 4 -12.43 -1.92 -4.03
CA THR A 4 -12.90 -0.52 -4.03
C THR A 4 -12.76 0.07 -5.44
N PRO A 5 -13.83 0.65 -6.02
CA PRO A 5 -13.76 1.24 -7.36
C PRO A 5 -12.89 2.51 -7.38
N ILE A 6 -12.17 2.72 -8.48
CA ILE A 6 -11.37 3.93 -8.70
C ILE A 6 -12.27 4.99 -9.37
N ASP A 7 -13.09 5.66 -8.56
CA ASP A 7 -13.97 6.75 -9.01
C ASP A 7 -13.24 8.10 -9.03
N ALA A 8 -12.01 8.13 -9.55
CA ALA A 8 -11.11 9.28 -9.48
C ALA A 8 -11.04 10.10 -10.77
N TRP A 9 -11.42 9.50 -11.90
CA TRP A 9 -11.18 10.07 -13.23
C TRP A 9 -12.44 10.12 -14.09
N ILE A 10 -12.44 11.03 -15.06
CA ILE A 10 -13.42 11.09 -16.14
C ILE A 10 -12.70 11.34 -17.47
N ARG A 11 -13.23 10.78 -18.55
CA ARG A 11 -12.65 10.96 -19.89
C ARG A 11 -12.97 12.34 -20.46
N PRO A 12 -12.08 12.92 -21.29
CA PRO A 12 -12.29 14.26 -21.86
C PRO A 12 -13.60 14.44 -22.61
N ASP A 13 -14.03 13.43 -23.38
CA ASP A 13 -15.26 13.42 -24.19
C ASP A 13 -16.54 13.40 -23.34
N GLU A 14 -16.45 12.96 -22.09
CA GLU A 14 -17.56 12.89 -21.13
C GLU A 14 -17.61 14.10 -20.18
N SER A 15 -16.72 15.08 -20.37
CA SER A 15 -16.43 16.14 -19.38
C SER A 15 -16.69 17.56 -19.90
N ALA A 16 -17.71 17.71 -20.75
CA ALA A 16 -18.05 19.00 -21.39
C ALA A 16 -18.36 20.14 -20.39
N SER A 17 -18.81 19.80 -19.18
CA SER A 17 -19.09 20.73 -18.09
C SER A 17 -18.03 20.73 -16.99
N ALA A 18 -16.82 20.23 -17.25
CA ALA A 18 -15.75 20.20 -16.26
C ALA A 18 -15.34 21.62 -15.85
N ILE A 19 -15.19 21.83 -14.55
CA ILE A 19 -14.78 23.10 -13.96
C ILE A 19 -13.27 23.24 -14.17
N ALA A 20 -12.84 24.38 -14.74
CA ALA A 20 -11.43 24.71 -14.85
C ALA A 20 -10.79 24.82 -13.45
N LEU A 21 -9.74 24.05 -13.22
CA LEU A 21 -8.99 23.98 -11.98
C LEU A 21 -7.61 24.62 -12.18
N VAL A 22 -7.46 25.84 -11.70
CA VAL A 22 -6.21 26.59 -11.73
C VAL A 22 -5.41 26.27 -10.47
N LEU A 23 -4.26 25.62 -10.64
CA LEU A 23 -3.34 25.32 -9.55
C LEU A 23 -2.51 26.55 -9.21
N VAL A 24 -2.38 26.86 -7.92
CA VAL A 24 -1.66 28.03 -7.42
C VAL A 24 -0.62 27.59 -6.40
N ASP A 25 0.66 27.75 -6.73
CA ASP A 25 1.75 27.59 -5.76
C ASP A 25 1.92 28.88 -4.96
N GLY A 26 2.09 28.76 -3.64
CA GLY A 26 2.22 29.93 -2.77
C GLY A 26 3.37 30.86 -3.13
N ASN A 27 4.45 30.34 -3.73
CA ASN A 27 5.57 31.16 -4.21
C ASN A 27 5.26 31.89 -5.53
N GLU A 28 4.27 31.43 -6.27
CA GLU A 28 3.84 31.97 -7.58
C GLU A 28 2.46 32.65 -7.49
N PHE A 29 1.95 32.86 -6.27
CA PHE A 29 0.60 33.36 -6.01
C PHE A 29 0.32 34.69 -6.73
N GLU A 30 1.15 35.70 -6.51
CA GLU A 30 0.91 37.04 -7.08
C GLU A 30 0.93 37.02 -8.61
N ALA A 31 1.87 36.28 -9.22
CA ALA A 31 1.97 36.17 -10.67
C ALA A 31 0.77 35.42 -11.28
N THR A 32 0.39 34.30 -10.67
CA THR A 32 -0.74 33.47 -11.13
C THR A 32 -2.05 34.25 -11.05
N VAL A 33 -2.31 34.91 -9.93
CA VAL A 33 -3.58 35.60 -9.68
C VAL A 33 -3.68 36.91 -10.47
N ALA A 34 -2.58 37.63 -10.67
CA ALA A 34 -2.56 38.81 -11.55
C ALA A 34 -2.94 38.45 -13.00
N ALA A 35 -2.50 37.29 -13.50
CA ALA A 35 -2.87 36.81 -14.83
C ALA A 35 -4.36 36.46 -14.97
N LEU A 36 -5.07 36.21 -13.86
CA LEU A 36 -6.51 35.94 -13.83
C LEU A 36 -7.36 37.22 -13.67
N GLY A 37 -6.73 38.35 -13.33
CA GLY A 37 -7.35 39.67 -13.22
C GLY A 37 -7.60 40.16 -11.78
N ASP A 38 -7.69 41.48 -11.63
CA ASP A 38 -7.79 42.17 -10.34
C ASP A 38 -8.98 41.72 -9.47
N ALA A 39 -10.10 41.34 -10.10
CA ALA A 39 -11.28 40.85 -9.38
C ALA A 39 -10.99 39.53 -8.65
N VAL A 40 -10.23 38.62 -9.29
CA VAL A 40 -9.80 37.36 -8.71
C VAL A 40 -8.81 37.62 -7.58
N GLN A 41 -7.88 38.55 -7.75
CA GLN A 41 -6.92 38.95 -6.69
C GLN A 41 -7.63 39.47 -5.44
N ARG A 42 -8.58 40.39 -5.60
CA ARG A 42 -9.38 40.90 -4.48
C ARG A 42 -10.13 39.78 -3.77
N THR A 43 -10.73 38.86 -4.52
CA THR A 43 -11.45 37.71 -3.95
C THR A 43 -10.54 36.78 -3.16
N CYS A 44 -9.34 36.48 -3.69
CA CYS A 44 -8.35 35.66 -2.98
C CYS A 44 -7.92 36.30 -1.66
N LEU A 45 -7.57 37.60 -1.69
CA LEU A 45 -7.16 38.33 -0.49
C LEU A 45 -8.28 38.42 0.55
N ALA A 46 -9.52 38.67 0.12
CA ALA A 46 -10.69 38.73 1.00
C ALA A 46 -10.99 37.39 1.68
N ASN A 47 -10.67 36.26 1.05
CA ASN A 47 -10.86 34.91 1.60
C ASN A 47 -9.61 34.32 2.25
N GLY A 48 -8.50 35.07 2.28
CA GLY A 48 -7.22 34.60 2.81
C GLY A 48 -6.70 33.36 2.08
N PHE A 49 -6.91 33.28 0.77
CA PHE A 49 -6.31 32.25 -0.09
C PHE A 49 -4.98 32.78 -0.64
N ARG A 50 -3.89 32.04 -0.41
CA ARG A 50 -2.54 32.38 -0.85
C ARG A 50 -1.82 31.22 -1.54
N GLY A 51 -2.57 30.27 -2.09
CA GLY A 51 -1.99 29.08 -2.75
C GLY A 51 -1.52 28.00 -1.78
N GLU A 52 -2.02 27.97 -0.53
CA GLU A 52 -1.60 26.97 0.45
C GLU A 52 -2.14 25.57 0.11
N SER A 53 -1.28 24.54 0.19
CA SER A 53 -1.63 23.16 -0.15
C SER A 53 -2.94 22.69 0.50
N GLY A 54 -3.86 22.18 -0.32
CA GLY A 54 -5.13 21.61 0.14
C GLY A 54 -6.21 22.64 0.50
N ARG A 55 -5.98 23.94 0.24
CA ARG A 55 -7.02 24.98 0.21
C ARG A 55 -7.56 25.11 -1.22
N ASN A 56 -8.82 25.49 -1.35
CA ASN A 56 -9.45 25.77 -2.63
C ASN A 56 -10.40 26.96 -2.50
N LEU A 57 -10.65 27.65 -3.61
CA LEU A 57 -11.53 28.81 -3.67
C LEU A 57 -12.19 28.90 -5.05
N ALA A 58 -13.52 28.86 -5.08
CA ALA A 58 -14.27 29.17 -6.30
C ALA A 58 -14.24 30.69 -6.55
N VAL A 59 -13.93 31.08 -7.78
CA VAL A 59 -13.87 32.49 -8.21
C VAL A 59 -14.51 32.65 -9.58
N THR A 60 -14.95 33.87 -9.90
CA THR A 60 -15.44 34.23 -11.24
C THR A 60 -14.44 35.21 -11.86
N LEU A 61 -14.02 34.96 -13.11
CA LEU A 61 -12.95 35.75 -13.76
C LEU A 61 -13.32 37.22 -13.95
N ALA A 62 -14.60 37.49 -14.21
CA ALA A 62 -15.19 38.82 -14.32
C ALA A 62 -16.66 38.76 -13.90
N ASP A 63 -17.31 39.89 -13.65
CA ASP A 63 -18.72 39.91 -13.28
C ASP A 63 -19.58 39.26 -14.38
N GLY A 64 -20.27 38.16 -14.03
CA GLY A 64 -21.05 37.35 -14.98
C GLY A 64 -20.22 36.47 -15.93
N GLY A 65 -18.91 36.36 -15.71
CA GLY A 65 -17.98 35.55 -16.49
C GLY A 65 -17.92 34.08 -16.07
N GLU A 66 -16.94 33.35 -16.62
CA GLU A 66 -16.65 31.96 -16.28
C GLU A 66 -16.29 31.79 -14.79
N SER A 67 -16.89 30.79 -14.14
CA SER A 67 -16.51 30.36 -12.80
C SER A 67 -15.44 29.28 -12.86
N ILE A 68 -14.34 29.49 -12.16
CA ILE A 68 -13.22 28.56 -12.06
C ILE A 68 -12.96 28.17 -10.60
N MET A 69 -12.20 27.11 -10.40
CA MET A 69 -11.72 26.69 -9.09
C MET A 69 -10.23 26.97 -8.97
N LEU A 70 -9.82 27.71 -7.94
CA LEU A 70 -8.43 27.80 -7.53
C LEU A 70 -8.12 26.69 -6.53
N ALA A 71 -6.99 26.01 -6.68
CA ALA A 71 -6.50 25.06 -5.69
C ALA A 71 -5.04 25.34 -5.35
N GLY A 72 -4.78 25.49 -4.06
CA GLY A 72 -3.43 25.63 -3.54
C GLY A 72 -2.70 24.30 -3.58
N CYS A 73 -1.48 24.31 -4.10
CA CYS A 73 -0.60 23.15 -4.14
C CYS A 73 0.85 23.57 -3.94
N ASN A 74 1.69 22.66 -3.49
CA ASN A 74 3.14 22.83 -3.56
C ASN A 74 3.63 22.01 -4.75
N ARG A 75 4.16 22.69 -5.77
CA ARG A 75 4.63 22.04 -7.00
C ARG A 75 5.75 21.03 -6.78
N ARG A 76 6.44 21.12 -5.64
CA ARG A 76 7.54 20.20 -5.26
C ARG A 76 7.04 18.92 -4.60
N ASP A 77 5.78 18.86 -4.19
CA ASP A 77 5.18 17.66 -3.60
C ASP A 77 4.90 16.57 -4.65
N GLY A 78 5.14 16.87 -5.94
CA GLY A 78 5.07 15.95 -7.08
C GLY A 78 3.75 15.17 -7.10
N LEU A 79 3.82 13.86 -6.90
CA LEU A 79 2.66 12.97 -6.85
C LEU A 79 1.58 13.45 -5.86
N PHE A 80 1.99 14.00 -4.71
CA PHE A 80 1.07 14.35 -3.62
C PHE A 80 0.49 15.76 -3.76
N ALA A 81 0.94 16.56 -4.73
CA ALA A 81 0.51 17.94 -4.91
C ALA A 81 -1.02 18.10 -4.97
N LEU A 82 -1.71 17.12 -5.58
CA LEU A 82 -3.16 17.13 -5.77
C LEU A 82 -3.93 16.11 -4.91
N ALA A 83 -3.23 15.24 -4.17
CA ALA A 83 -3.85 14.10 -3.48
C ALA A 83 -4.82 14.52 -2.36
N SER A 84 -4.79 15.76 -1.89
CA SER A 84 -5.74 16.25 -0.89
C SER A 84 -7.07 16.75 -1.48
N LEU A 85 -7.14 17.04 -2.78
CA LEU A 85 -8.24 17.74 -3.43
C LEU A 85 -9.53 16.94 -3.64
N PRO A 86 -9.49 15.63 -4.02
CA PRO A 86 -10.69 14.89 -4.45
C PRO A 86 -11.84 14.93 -3.44
N VAL A 87 -11.53 15.08 -2.16
CA VAL A 87 -12.49 15.06 -1.06
C VAL A 87 -12.64 16.38 -0.32
N ARG A 88 -11.95 17.42 -0.81
CA ARG A 88 -12.04 18.80 -0.33
C ARG A 88 -12.77 19.70 -1.30
N LEU A 89 -12.67 19.41 -2.59
CA LEU A 89 -13.44 20.07 -3.62
C LEU A 89 -14.92 19.69 -3.55
N PRO A 90 -15.83 20.57 -3.98
CA PRO A 90 -17.21 20.18 -4.30
C PRO A 90 -17.25 19.00 -5.26
N GLU A 91 -18.31 18.20 -5.18
CA GLU A 91 -18.56 17.13 -6.16
C GLU A 91 -18.61 17.71 -7.58
N GLY A 92 -18.00 17.00 -8.53
CA GLY A 92 -17.94 17.43 -9.92
C GLY A 92 -16.68 16.97 -10.61
N ASP A 93 -16.59 17.36 -11.87
CA ASP A 93 -15.49 17.05 -12.77
C ASP A 93 -14.61 18.28 -12.94
N TYR A 94 -13.30 18.09 -12.82
CA TYR A 94 -12.33 19.17 -12.83
C TYR A 94 -11.28 18.93 -13.90
N ARG A 95 -10.91 19.98 -14.62
CA ARG A 95 -9.87 19.94 -15.65
C ARG A 95 -8.72 20.85 -15.24
N LEU A 96 -7.49 20.35 -15.25
CA LEU A 96 -6.32 21.19 -15.01
C LEU A 96 -6.26 22.30 -16.07
N ASP A 97 -6.13 23.53 -15.60
CA ASP A 97 -6.12 24.71 -16.45
C ASP A 97 -4.67 25.17 -16.71
N PRO A 98 -4.31 25.49 -17.97
CA PRO A 98 -2.96 25.91 -18.34
C PRO A 98 -2.54 27.25 -17.73
N ARG A 99 -3.47 28.05 -17.21
CA ARG A 99 -3.17 29.33 -16.54
C ARG A 99 -2.52 29.15 -15.17
N GLY A 100 -2.60 27.96 -14.59
CA GLY A 100 -2.00 27.64 -13.30
C GLY A 100 -0.62 27.00 -13.41
N VAL A 101 -0.12 26.54 -12.26
CA VAL A 101 1.09 25.72 -12.19
C VAL A 101 0.86 24.38 -12.89
N GLN A 102 1.82 23.98 -13.71
CA GLN A 102 1.76 22.73 -14.46
C GLN A 102 2.37 21.59 -13.65
N ILE A 103 1.62 20.50 -13.49
CA ILE A 103 2.05 19.24 -12.89
C ILE A 103 2.06 18.18 -13.99
N GLU A 104 3.01 17.25 -13.92
CA GLU A 104 3.09 16.13 -14.86
C GLU A 104 1.78 15.31 -14.79
N ALA A 105 1.23 14.94 -15.96
CA ALA A 105 -0.14 14.42 -16.05
C ALA A 105 -0.31 13.08 -15.32
N ALA A 106 0.69 12.19 -15.38
CA ALA A 106 0.65 10.93 -14.66
C ALA A 106 0.74 11.13 -13.13
N GLN A 107 1.59 12.05 -12.66
CA GLN A 107 1.64 12.42 -11.23
C GLN A 107 0.31 13.02 -10.75
N ALA A 108 -0.28 13.93 -11.52
CA ALA A 108 -1.58 14.51 -11.20
C ALA A 108 -2.68 13.44 -11.14
N ALA A 109 -2.74 12.55 -12.13
CA ALA A 109 -3.74 11.49 -12.21
C ALA A 109 -3.60 10.49 -11.06
N LEU A 110 -2.40 9.98 -10.78
CA LEU A 110 -2.16 9.03 -9.70
C LEU A 110 -2.41 9.67 -8.33
N GLY A 111 -1.92 10.89 -8.11
CA GLY A 111 -2.14 11.63 -6.87
C GLY A 111 -3.63 11.81 -6.57
N TRP A 112 -4.39 12.21 -7.59
CA TRP A 112 -5.84 12.35 -7.49
C TRP A 112 -6.52 11.02 -7.15
N ALA A 113 -6.13 9.92 -7.79
CA ALA A 113 -6.67 8.60 -7.46
C ALA A 113 -6.35 8.19 -6.01
N LEU A 114 -5.10 8.34 -5.58
CA LEU A 114 -4.71 8.03 -4.20
C LEU A 114 -5.49 8.87 -3.17
N GLY A 115 -5.82 10.12 -3.51
CA GLY A 115 -6.64 11.03 -2.69
C GLY A 115 -8.14 10.71 -2.66
N ALA A 116 -8.65 10.18 -3.77
CA ALA A 116 -10.05 9.81 -3.96
C ALA A 116 -10.43 8.53 -3.19
N TYR A 117 -9.44 7.68 -2.87
CA TYR A 117 -9.66 6.44 -2.12
C TYR A 117 -10.53 6.63 -0.88
N ARG A 118 -11.59 5.83 -0.75
CA ARG A 118 -12.40 5.74 0.46
C ARG A 118 -12.76 4.29 0.72
N TYR A 119 -12.40 3.82 1.92
CA TYR A 119 -12.81 2.49 2.35
C TYR A 119 -14.28 2.49 2.78
N SER A 120 -15.17 2.20 1.83
CA SER A 120 -16.63 2.31 2.00
C SER A 120 -17.35 0.98 2.25
N ARG A 121 -16.62 -0.13 2.43
CA ARG A 121 -17.21 -1.47 2.61
C ARG A 121 -18.24 -1.54 3.76
N TYR A 122 -17.97 -0.85 4.86
CA TYR A 122 -18.81 -0.89 6.08
C TYR A 122 -19.64 0.37 6.30
N ARG A 123 -19.41 1.42 5.51
CA ARG A 123 -20.13 2.68 5.63
C ARG A 123 -20.20 3.36 4.28
N LYS A 124 -21.42 3.61 3.82
CA LYS A 124 -21.66 4.38 2.59
C LYS A 124 -21.04 5.78 2.74
N PRO A 125 -20.24 6.25 1.78
CA PRO A 125 -19.71 7.59 1.81
C PRO A 125 -20.87 8.59 1.70
N ALA A 126 -20.75 9.73 2.38
CA ALA A 126 -21.77 10.79 2.32
C ALA A 126 -21.86 11.41 0.92
N ARG A 127 -20.74 11.38 0.18
CA ARG A 127 -20.61 11.92 -1.17
C ARG A 127 -19.54 11.18 -1.99
N PRO A 128 -19.64 11.15 -3.33
CA PRO A 128 -18.53 10.78 -4.19
C PRO A 128 -17.36 11.78 -4.10
N PRO A 129 -16.13 11.37 -4.44
CA PRO A 129 -15.03 12.30 -4.64
C PRO A 129 -15.24 13.13 -5.92
N ALA A 130 -14.62 14.31 -5.98
CA ALA A 130 -14.41 15.03 -7.23
C ALA A 130 -13.53 14.20 -8.17
N ARG A 131 -13.78 14.29 -9.49
CA ARG A 131 -13.03 13.56 -10.52
C ARG A 131 -12.14 14.50 -11.32
N LEU A 132 -10.98 14.00 -11.71
CA LEU A 132 -10.06 14.70 -12.60
C LEU A 132 -10.30 14.25 -14.04
N VAL A 133 -10.33 15.19 -14.98
CA VAL A 133 -10.29 14.85 -16.40
C VAL A 133 -8.92 14.29 -16.74
N VAL A 134 -8.87 13.03 -17.18
CA VAL A 134 -7.63 12.30 -17.49
C VAL A 134 -7.82 11.53 -18.79
N ASP A 135 -6.87 11.70 -19.72
CA ASP A 135 -6.85 11.00 -21.00
C ASP A 135 -6.56 9.51 -20.81
N GLU A 136 -7.06 8.67 -21.74
CA GLU A 136 -6.90 7.21 -21.63
C GLU A 136 -5.43 6.77 -21.60
N ALA A 137 -4.55 7.45 -22.33
CA ALA A 137 -3.12 7.14 -22.32
C ALA A 137 -2.49 7.35 -20.92
N VAL A 138 -2.85 8.44 -20.25
CA VAL A 138 -2.37 8.75 -18.89
C VAL A 138 -2.99 7.78 -17.88
N ARG A 139 -4.29 7.49 -18.03
CA ARG A 139 -4.98 6.48 -17.20
C ARG A 139 -4.32 5.11 -17.31
N ALA A 140 -4.00 4.65 -18.52
CA ALA A 140 -3.33 3.38 -18.75
C ALA A 140 -1.94 3.32 -18.11
N GLN A 141 -1.22 4.45 -18.04
CA GLN A 141 0.10 4.54 -17.42
C GLN A 141 0.06 4.36 -15.89
N VAL A 142 -1.00 4.85 -15.22
CA VAL A 142 -1.06 4.89 -13.75
C VAL A 142 -2.12 3.97 -13.13
N GLY A 143 -2.99 3.38 -13.95
CA GLY A 143 -4.13 2.57 -13.50
C GLY A 143 -3.71 1.40 -12.62
N SER A 144 -2.72 0.62 -13.05
CA SER A 144 -2.22 -0.53 -12.28
C SER A 144 -1.64 -0.12 -10.92
N GLN A 145 -0.94 1.03 -10.86
CA GLN A 145 -0.40 1.57 -9.60
C GLN A 145 -1.51 2.01 -8.64
N ALA A 146 -2.56 2.67 -9.17
CA ALA A 146 -3.73 3.05 -8.38
C ALA A 146 -4.48 1.80 -7.85
N GLU A 147 -4.69 0.79 -8.71
CA GLU A 147 -5.32 -0.48 -8.33
C GLU A 147 -4.52 -1.21 -7.25
N ALA A 148 -3.20 -1.30 -7.40
CA ALA A 148 -2.31 -1.90 -6.42
C ALA A 148 -2.39 -1.18 -5.06
N ALA A 149 -2.34 0.16 -5.06
CA ALA A 149 -2.47 0.95 -3.84
C ALA A 149 -3.85 0.77 -3.16
N TYR A 150 -4.92 0.68 -3.95
CA TYR A 150 -6.27 0.42 -3.46
C TYR A 150 -6.37 -0.98 -2.86
N LEU A 151 -5.84 -2.00 -3.52
CA LEU A 151 -5.79 -3.38 -3.02
C LEU A 151 -5.05 -3.46 -1.69
N THR A 152 -3.85 -2.86 -1.59
CA THR A 152 -3.08 -2.83 -0.34
C THR A 152 -3.89 -2.19 0.78
N ARG A 153 -4.52 -1.04 0.51
CA ARG A 153 -5.36 -0.34 1.51
C ARG A 153 -6.60 -1.15 1.88
N ASP A 154 -7.25 -1.80 0.93
CA ASP A 154 -8.46 -2.59 1.18
C ASP A 154 -8.18 -3.81 2.06
N LEU A 155 -7.08 -4.52 1.78
CA LEU A 155 -6.66 -5.67 2.58
C LEU A 155 -6.31 -5.23 4.01
N ILE A 156 -5.57 -4.13 4.18
CA ILE A 156 -5.18 -3.61 5.51
C ILE A 156 -6.36 -3.02 6.28
N ASN A 157 -7.28 -2.33 5.59
CA ASN A 157 -8.42 -1.68 6.21
C ASN A 157 -9.52 -2.66 6.61
N ALA A 158 -9.59 -3.83 5.96
CA ALA A 158 -10.53 -4.87 6.34
C ALA A 158 -10.34 -5.28 7.82
N PRO A 159 -11.39 -5.27 8.64
CA PRO A 159 -11.33 -5.80 9.99
C PRO A 159 -11.02 -7.31 9.92
N THR A 160 -10.29 -7.82 10.91
CA THR A 160 -9.85 -9.22 10.94
C THR A 160 -10.98 -10.23 10.79
N GLN A 161 -12.18 -9.94 11.31
CA GLN A 161 -13.35 -10.81 11.13
C GLN A 161 -13.66 -11.11 9.65
N ASP A 162 -13.26 -10.21 8.74
CA ASP A 162 -13.46 -10.29 7.29
C ASP A 162 -12.14 -10.41 6.50
N MET A 163 -11.02 -10.57 7.20
CA MET A 163 -9.67 -10.68 6.65
C MET A 163 -8.80 -11.57 7.55
N GLY A 164 -9.21 -12.83 7.68
CA GLY A 164 -8.43 -13.86 8.35
C GLY A 164 -7.41 -14.54 7.42
N PRO A 165 -6.72 -15.58 7.93
CA PRO A 165 -5.74 -16.32 7.12
C PRO A 165 -6.30 -16.86 5.81
N ALA A 166 -7.54 -17.39 5.84
CA ALA A 166 -8.22 -17.90 4.65
C ALA A 166 -8.52 -16.80 3.62
N ASP A 167 -8.96 -15.63 4.06
CA ASP A 167 -9.27 -14.50 3.18
C ASP A 167 -8.01 -13.93 2.53
N LEU A 168 -6.92 -13.84 3.28
CA LEU A 168 -5.63 -13.37 2.76
C LEU A 168 -5.06 -14.34 1.73
N ALA A 169 -5.13 -15.65 1.98
CA ALA A 169 -4.76 -16.69 1.02
C ALA A 169 -5.67 -16.66 -0.23
N ALA A 170 -6.97 -16.43 -0.05
CA ALA A 170 -7.90 -16.26 -1.17
C ALA A 170 -7.54 -15.04 -2.05
N ALA A 171 -6.94 -13.99 -1.49
CA ALA A 171 -6.42 -12.86 -2.26
C ALA A 171 -5.24 -13.28 -3.15
N VAL A 172 -4.33 -14.11 -2.63
CA VAL A 172 -3.22 -14.71 -3.41
C VAL A 172 -3.77 -15.61 -4.51
N ARG A 173 -4.76 -16.45 -4.20
CA ARG A 173 -5.42 -17.33 -5.19
C ARG A 173 -6.11 -16.53 -6.29
N ALA A 174 -6.85 -15.48 -5.94
CA ALA A 174 -7.52 -14.63 -6.93
C ALA A 174 -6.50 -13.96 -7.87
N LEU A 175 -5.33 -13.56 -7.35
CA LEU A 175 -4.24 -13.06 -8.18
C LEU A 175 -3.71 -14.16 -9.11
N ALA A 176 -3.54 -15.39 -8.61
CA ALA A 176 -3.10 -16.51 -9.43
C ALA A 176 -4.08 -16.81 -10.57
N ASP A 177 -5.37 -16.90 -10.26
CA ASP A 177 -6.44 -17.17 -11.22
C ASP A 177 -6.50 -16.09 -12.31
N ARG A 178 -6.38 -14.80 -11.94
CA ARG A 178 -6.36 -13.66 -12.89
C ARG A 178 -5.24 -13.77 -13.92
N HIS A 179 -4.09 -14.30 -13.53
CA HIS A 179 -2.90 -14.35 -14.37
C HIS A 179 -2.56 -15.74 -14.91
N GLY A 180 -3.37 -16.76 -14.61
CA GLY A 180 -3.07 -18.15 -14.97
C GLY A 180 -1.79 -18.67 -14.30
N ALA A 181 -1.48 -18.19 -13.09
CA ALA A 181 -0.34 -18.64 -12.30
C ALA A 181 -0.66 -19.93 -11.53
N ASN A 182 0.37 -20.67 -11.13
CA ASN A 182 0.20 -21.83 -10.26
C ASN A 182 -0.03 -21.38 -8.83
N TYR A 183 -1.03 -21.96 -8.16
CA TYR A 183 -1.34 -21.73 -6.75
C TYR A 183 -1.17 -23.01 -5.93
N ARG A 184 -0.56 -22.89 -4.75
CA ARG A 184 -0.49 -23.95 -3.74
C ARG A 184 -0.70 -23.35 -2.36
N GLU A 185 -1.35 -24.10 -1.48
CA GLU A 185 -1.47 -23.74 -0.07
C GLU A 185 -1.24 -24.92 0.86
N TRP A 186 -0.73 -24.64 2.05
CA TRP A 186 -0.60 -25.57 3.17
C TRP A 186 -1.42 -25.03 4.33
N VAL A 187 -2.30 -25.84 4.92
CA VAL A 187 -3.25 -25.39 5.95
C VAL A 187 -3.16 -26.28 7.18
N GLY A 188 -3.10 -25.68 8.37
CA GLY A 188 -3.11 -26.41 9.64
C GLY A 188 -1.97 -27.42 9.72
N GLU A 189 -2.30 -28.69 9.98
CA GLU A 189 -1.32 -29.77 10.15
C GLU A 189 -0.46 -30.05 8.90
N ALA A 190 -0.96 -29.72 7.70
CA ALA A 190 -0.16 -29.85 6.47
C ALA A 190 1.10 -28.96 6.49
N LEU A 191 1.12 -27.91 7.33
CA LEU A 191 2.33 -27.14 7.61
C LEU A 191 3.40 -28.00 8.28
N LEU A 192 3.03 -28.84 9.25
CA LEU A 192 3.98 -29.71 9.94
C LEU A 192 4.48 -30.83 9.03
N GLU A 193 3.58 -31.42 8.23
CA GLU A 193 3.92 -32.47 7.25
C GLU A 193 4.98 -31.99 6.25
N ASP A 194 4.85 -30.75 5.77
CA ASP A 194 5.80 -30.14 4.82
C ASP A 194 6.87 -29.28 5.50
N ASN A 195 7.08 -29.43 6.81
CA ASN A 195 8.16 -28.81 7.59
C ASN A 195 8.13 -27.26 7.63
N PHE A 196 6.99 -26.71 8.06
CA PHE A 196 6.75 -25.30 8.43
C PHE A 196 6.33 -25.15 9.91
N PRO A 197 7.12 -25.67 10.86
CA PRO A 197 6.78 -25.71 12.29
C PRO A 197 6.55 -24.35 12.95
N THR A 198 7.28 -23.29 12.56
CA THR A 198 7.11 -21.97 13.21
C THR A 198 5.84 -21.28 12.78
N ILE A 199 5.41 -21.45 11.52
CA ILE A 199 4.14 -20.92 11.02
C ILE A 199 2.98 -21.59 11.76
N HIS A 200 3.05 -22.92 11.91
CA HIS A 200 2.06 -23.67 12.70
C HIS A 200 2.03 -23.20 14.15
N ALA A 201 3.19 -23.14 14.81
CA ALA A 201 3.27 -22.80 16.22
C ALA A 201 2.68 -21.43 16.57
N VAL A 202 2.90 -20.42 15.72
CA VAL A 202 2.35 -19.08 15.91
C VAL A 202 0.82 -19.08 15.77
N GLY A 203 0.29 -19.74 14.74
CA GLY A 203 -1.14 -19.67 14.43
C GLY A 203 -2.02 -20.76 15.03
N ARG A 204 -1.46 -21.80 15.66
CA ARG A 204 -2.24 -22.95 16.18
C ARG A 204 -3.27 -22.57 17.25
N ALA A 205 -3.12 -21.42 17.89
CA ALA A 205 -4.02 -20.93 18.92
C ALA A 205 -5.30 -20.27 18.37
N ALA A 206 -5.33 -19.96 17.06
CA ALA A 206 -6.49 -19.38 16.42
C ALA A 206 -7.65 -20.38 16.38
N ALA A 207 -8.86 -19.87 16.14
CA ALA A 207 -10.05 -20.71 15.96
C ALA A 207 -9.89 -21.66 14.76
N GLU A 208 -10.66 -22.74 14.72
CA GLU A 208 -10.56 -23.77 13.68
C GLU A 208 -10.81 -23.22 12.26
N ASP A 209 -11.71 -22.24 12.10
CA ASP A 209 -11.96 -21.53 10.84
C ASP A 209 -10.83 -20.54 10.47
N ARG A 210 -9.88 -20.32 11.36
CA ARG A 210 -8.73 -19.39 11.26
C ARG A 210 -7.39 -20.11 11.23
N GLN A 211 -7.38 -21.37 10.81
CA GLN A 211 -6.16 -22.19 10.75
C GLN A 211 -5.00 -21.47 10.01
N PRO A 212 -3.76 -21.57 10.57
CA PRO A 212 -2.57 -21.02 9.93
C PRO A 212 -2.36 -21.67 8.57
N ARG A 213 -1.76 -20.91 7.67
CA ARG A 213 -1.46 -21.39 6.33
C ARG A 213 -0.27 -20.69 5.71
N LEU A 214 0.32 -21.33 4.71
CA LEU A 214 1.25 -20.72 3.77
C LEU A 214 0.59 -20.75 2.39
N ALA A 215 0.41 -19.59 1.77
CA ALA A 215 -0.08 -19.47 0.40
C ALA A 215 1.08 -19.15 -0.53
N MET A 216 1.14 -19.87 -1.67
CA MET A 216 2.16 -19.70 -2.70
C MET A 216 1.53 -19.48 -4.07
N LEU A 217 2.03 -18.46 -4.77
CA LEU A 217 1.81 -18.25 -6.21
C LEU A 217 3.14 -18.38 -6.94
N SER A 218 3.18 -19.05 -8.09
CA SER A 218 4.35 -19.07 -8.98
C SER A 218 3.96 -18.89 -10.45
N HIS A 219 4.74 -18.08 -11.18
CA HIS A 219 4.49 -17.76 -12.60
C HIS A 219 5.79 -17.41 -13.33
N GLY A 220 5.87 -17.72 -14.63
CA GLY A 220 7.02 -17.40 -15.47
C GLY A 220 7.85 -18.64 -15.86
N ALA A 221 8.81 -18.45 -16.74
CA ALA A 221 9.66 -19.52 -17.24
C ALA A 221 10.73 -19.91 -16.21
N ALA A 222 10.98 -21.21 -16.02
CA ALA A 222 11.88 -21.70 -14.96
C ALA A 222 13.36 -21.29 -15.14
N ASP A 223 13.75 -20.89 -16.35
CA ASP A 223 15.09 -20.41 -16.71
C ASP A 223 15.24 -18.89 -16.69
N ALA A 224 14.15 -18.14 -16.44
CA ALA A 224 14.19 -16.71 -16.24
C ALA A 224 14.72 -16.35 -14.84
N PRO A 225 15.25 -15.13 -14.63
CA PRO A 225 15.69 -14.68 -13.31
C PRO A 225 14.58 -14.87 -12.27
N HIS A 226 14.90 -15.54 -11.17
CA HIS A 226 13.94 -15.93 -10.15
C HIS A 226 13.87 -14.89 -9.04
N VAL A 227 12.72 -14.24 -8.93
CA VAL A 227 12.40 -13.27 -7.88
C VAL A 227 11.36 -13.88 -6.95
N VAL A 228 11.67 -13.91 -5.65
CA VAL A 228 10.75 -14.34 -4.60
C VAL A 228 10.32 -13.13 -3.78
N LEU A 229 9.01 -12.92 -3.66
CA LEU A 229 8.40 -11.95 -2.76
C LEU A 229 7.85 -12.68 -1.53
N VAL A 230 8.16 -12.18 -0.34
CA VAL A 230 7.67 -12.71 0.93
C VAL A 230 6.96 -11.60 1.68
N GLY A 231 5.79 -11.88 2.25
CA GLY A 231 5.05 -10.87 3.01
C GLY A 231 4.51 -11.42 4.32
N LYS A 232 4.89 -10.80 5.45
CA LYS A 232 4.32 -11.13 6.78
C LYS A 232 2.79 -11.02 6.73
N GLY A 233 2.09 -12.13 6.95
CA GLY A 233 0.63 -12.23 6.89
C GLY A 233 -0.03 -12.47 8.25
N VAL A 234 0.38 -11.74 9.30
CA VAL A 234 -0.30 -11.85 10.60
C VAL A 234 -1.60 -11.05 10.56
N CYS A 235 -2.72 -11.73 10.28
CA CYS A 235 -4.04 -11.13 10.06
C CYS A 235 -4.57 -10.39 11.30
N PHE A 236 -4.18 -10.85 12.48
CA PHE A 236 -4.34 -10.13 13.73
C PHE A 236 -3.31 -10.58 14.75
N ASP A 237 -2.82 -9.63 15.52
CA ASP A 237 -1.77 -9.84 16.48
C ASP A 237 -2.21 -9.37 17.88
N THR A 238 -2.50 -10.34 18.76
CA THR A 238 -2.75 -10.07 20.18
C THR A 238 -1.47 -9.92 20.98
N GLY A 239 -0.34 -10.33 20.41
CA GLY A 239 0.92 -10.61 21.08
C GLY A 239 1.03 -12.02 21.67
N GLY A 240 -0.02 -12.84 21.58
CA GLY A 240 -0.04 -14.15 22.21
C GLY A 240 -0.10 -14.03 23.73
N LEU A 241 0.62 -14.89 24.45
CA LEU A 241 0.62 -14.86 25.91
C LEU A 241 1.34 -13.63 26.49
N ASP A 242 2.30 -13.08 25.77
CA ASP A 242 2.85 -11.74 25.99
C ASP A 242 1.90 -10.67 25.44
N LEU A 243 0.70 -10.60 26.04
CA LEU A 243 -0.43 -9.86 25.53
C LEU A 243 -0.14 -8.36 25.40
N LYS A 244 -0.46 -7.79 24.23
CA LYS A 244 -0.39 -6.34 24.00
C LYS A 244 -1.36 -5.59 24.91
N THR A 245 -1.01 -4.34 25.22
CA THR A 245 -1.97 -3.39 25.80
C THR A 245 -3.10 -3.09 24.82
N ALA A 246 -4.25 -2.61 25.32
CA ALA A 246 -5.40 -2.28 24.48
C ALA A 246 -5.05 -1.29 23.36
N ASP A 247 -4.25 -0.25 23.66
CA ASP A 247 -3.81 0.73 22.65
C ASP A 247 -2.85 0.13 21.63
N GLY A 248 -1.95 -0.76 22.06
CA GLY A 248 -1.05 -1.49 21.18
C GLY A 248 -1.80 -2.41 20.22
N MET A 249 -2.84 -3.08 20.72
CA MET A 249 -3.63 -4.05 19.96
C MET A 249 -4.63 -3.40 18.98
N ARG A 250 -5.11 -2.18 19.28
CA ARG A 250 -6.18 -1.49 18.53
C ARG A 250 -5.99 -1.47 17.01
N TRP A 251 -4.75 -1.42 16.53
CA TRP A 251 -4.42 -1.30 15.12
C TRP A 251 -3.91 -2.60 14.48
N MET A 252 -3.91 -3.73 15.20
CA MET A 252 -3.20 -4.95 14.78
C MET A 252 -3.83 -5.72 13.62
N LYS A 253 -5.01 -5.32 13.14
CA LYS A 253 -5.49 -5.76 11.81
C LYS A 253 -4.51 -5.42 10.68
N LYS A 254 -3.66 -4.40 10.87
CA LYS A 254 -2.67 -3.96 9.88
C LYS A 254 -1.41 -4.83 9.83
N ASP A 255 -1.28 -5.81 10.72
CA ASP A 255 -0.03 -6.56 10.88
C ASP A 255 0.22 -7.61 9.77
N MET A 256 -0.76 -7.74 8.87
CA MET A 256 -0.66 -8.39 7.56
C MET A 256 -0.28 -7.40 6.44
N GLY A 257 0.12 -6.18 6.79
CA GLY A 257 0.48 -5.13 5.83
C GLY A 257 1.66 -5.54 4.94
N GLY A 258 2.59 -6.34 5.46
CA GLY A 258 3.68 -6.92 4.67
C GLY A 258 3.16 -7.81 3.53
N ALA A 259 2.23 -8.71 3.83
CA ALA A 259 1.54 -9.52 2.84
C ALA A 259 0.77 -8.67 1.82
N ALA A 260 0.06 -7.63 2.28
CA ALA A 260 -0.68 -6.73 1.38
C ALA A 260 0.22 -6.01 0.36
N HIS A 261 1.44 -5.62 0.76
CA HIS A 261 2.44 -5.03 -0.16
C HIS A 261 2.99 -6.08 -1.13
N ALA A 262 3.36 -7.26 -0.64
CA ALA A 262 3.89 -8.34 -1.47
C ALA A 262 2.88 -8.81 -2.53
N ILE A 263 1.59 -8.95 -2.16
CA ILE A 263 0.50 -9.29 -3.08
C ILE A 263 0.32 -8.22 -4.16
N ALA A 264 0.28 -6.94 -3.77
CA ALA A 264 0.10 -5.83 -4.71
C ALA A 264 1.29 -5.69 -5.67
N LEU A 265 2.53 -5.83 -5.16
CA LEU A 265 3.73 -5.82 -5.98
C LEU A 265 3.74 -6.99 -6.96
N ALA A 266 3.39 -8.21 -6.51
CA ALA A 266 3.27 -9.35 -7.41
C ALA A 266 2.28 -9.07 -8.56
N GLY A 267 1.13 -8.45 -8.28
CA GLY A 267 0.17 -8.03 -9.29
C GLY A 267 0.77 -7.05 -10.31
N LEU A 268 1.48 -6.02 -9.85
CA LEU A 268 2.16 -5.06 -10.73
C LEU A 268 3.19 -5.74 -11.65
N LEU A 269 3.99 -6.68 -11.11
CA LEU A 269 5.00 -7.40 -11.89
C LEU A 269 4.35 -8.31 -12.96
N LEU A 270 3.24 -8.97 -12.61
CA LEU A 270 2.48 -9.83 -13.53
C LEU A 270 1.76 -9.01 -14.61
N ASP A 271 1.14 -7.88 -14.26
CA ASP A 271 0.52 -6.95 -15.21
C ASP A 271 1.56 -6.38 -16.19
N ALA A 272 2.76 -6.07 -15.70
CA ALA A 272 3.88 -5.59 -16.51
C ALA A 272 4.52 -6.68 -17.39
N ARG A 273 4.18 -7.96 -17.18
CA ARG A 273 4.72 -9.12 -17.92
C ARG A 273 6.25 -9.13 -17.97
N LEU A 274 6.90 -8.84 -16.84
CA LEU A 274 8.35 -8.86 -16.77
C LEU A 274 8.88 -10.28 -17.07
N PRO A 275 10.05 -10.41 -17.75
CA PRO A 275 10.64 -11.69 -18.09
C PRO A 275 11.35 -12.31 -16.86
N ILE A 276 10.57 -12.64 -15.83
CA ILE A 276 11.05 -13.21 -14.56
C ILE A 276 10.27 -14.48 -14.22
N HIS A 277 10.89 -15.36 -13.45
CA HIS A 277 10.19 -16.37 -12.67
C HIS A 277 9.81 -15.72 -11.34
N LEU A 278 8.51 -15.48 -11.11
CA LEU A 278 8.01 -14.88 -9.89
C LEU A 278 7.48 -15.97 -8.96
N THR A 279 7.86 -15.92 -7.68
CA THR A 279 7.20 -16.65 -6.60
C THR A 279 6.75 -15.68 -5.53
N LEU A 280 5.53 -15.81 -5.04
CA LEU A 280 4.98 -15.06 -3.91
C LEU A 280 4.68 -16.03 -2.77
N LEU A 281 5.16 -15.75 -1.57
CA LEU A 281 4.96 -16.56 -0.37
C LEU A 281 4.34 -15.72 0.76
N ILE A 282 3.15 -16.11 1.21
CA ILE A 282 2.42 -15.42 2.27
C ILE A 282 2.11 -16.40 3.42
N PRO A 283 2.87 -16.37 4.52
CA PRO A 283 2.49 -17.05 5.76
C PRO A 283 1.36 -16.28 6.43
N ALA A 284 0.16 -16.83 6.39
CA ALA A 284 -1.05 -16.22 6.92
C ALA A 284 -1.47 -16.89 8.23
N VAL A 285 -1.50 -16.12 9.32
CA VAL A 285 -1.79 -16.61 10.69
C VAL A 285 -2.57 -15.57 11.50
N GLU A 286 -3.15 -15.98 12.63
CA GLU A 286 -3.54 -15.07 13.72
C GLU A 286 -2.70 -15.43 14.96
N ASN A 287 -2.03 -14.45 15.57
CA ASN A 287 -1.32 -14.65 16.84
C ASN A 287 -2.33 -14.48 17.97
N ALA A 288 -2.96 -15.59 18.35
CA ALA A 288 -4.10 -15.63 19.26
C ALA A 288 -3.74 -16.16 20.65
N VAL A 289 -4.63 -15.91 21.62
CA VAL A 289 -4.56 -16.48 22.98
C VAL A 289 -5.55 -17.61 23.12
N SER A 290 -5.04 -18.81 23.40
CA SER A 290 -5.83 -20.00 23.69
C SER A 290 -4.99 -20.99 24.52
N GLY A 291 -5.60 -22.07 25.01
CA GLY A 291 -4.90 -23.08 25.84
C GLY A 291 -3.73 -23.77 25.14
N ASN A 292 -3.72 -23.78 23.81
CA ASN A 292 -2.67 -24.33 22.97
C ASN A 292 -1.73 -23.25 22.37
N ALA A 293 -1.76 -22.00 22.85
CA ALA A 293 -0.77 -20.99 22.44
C ALA A 293 0.67 -21.46 22.75
N PHE A 294 1.61 -21.07 21.89
CA PHE A 294 3.03 -21.17 22.19
C PHE A 294 3.42 -20.19 23.30
N ARG A 295 4.49 -20.50 24.03
CA ARG A 295 4.79 -19.83 25.32
C ARG A 295 6.22 -19.33 25.39
N PRO A 296 6.49 -18.30 26.21
CA PRO A 296 7.85 -17.98 26.61
C PRO A 296 8.57 -19.20 27.22
N GLY A 297 9.83 -19.39 26.83
CA GLY A 297 10.66 -20.54 27.19
C GLY A 297 10.43 -21.81 26.38
N GLU A 298 9.43 -21.87 25.50
CA GLU A 298 9.33 -22.97 24.52
C GLU A 298 10.50 -22.88 23.53
N VAL A 299 10.98 -24.04 23.06
CA VAL A 299 12.00 -24.13 22.03
C VAL A 299 11.40 -24.80 20.81
N ILE A 300 11.37 -24.07 19.69
CA ILE A 300 10.72 -24.51 18.45
C ILE A 300 11.80 -24.82 17.43
N LEU A 301 11.73 -26.01 16.82
CA LEU A 301 12.56 -26.37 15.67
C LEU A 301 12.04 -25.63 14.44
N THR A 302 12.95 -25.08 13.64
CA THR A 302 12.64 -24.37 12.39
C THR A 302 12.82 -25.28 11.18
N ARG A 303 12.27 -24.88 10.03
CA ARG A 303 12.50 -25.53 8.73
C ARG A 303 13.99 -25.70 8.42
N ALA A 304 14.80 -24.72 8.78
CA ALA A 304 16.25 -24.73 8.57
C ALA A 304 17.01 -25.67 9.51
N GLY A 305 16.32 -26.40 10.40
CA GLY A 305 16.93 -27.31 11.38
C GLY A 305 17.54 -26.61 12.60
N LEU A 306 17.33 -25.31 12.74
CA LEU A 306 17.77 -24.52 13.90
C LEU A 306 16.69 -24.53 14.99
N SER A 307 17.10 -24.46 16.26
CA SER A 307 16.19 -24.28 17.39
C SER A 307 16.08 -22.81 17.78
N VAL A 308 14.86 -22.32 18.00
CA VAL A 308 14.58 -20.96 18.49
C VAL A 308 13.90 -21.04 19.84
N GLU A 309 14.52 -20.45 20.86
CA GLU A 309 13.87 -20.20 22.15
C GLU A 309 12.94 -18.99 22.02
N ILE A 310 11.72 -19.14 22.50
CA ILE A 310 10.71 -18.08 22.49
C ILE A 310 10.90 -17.24 23.74
N ASP A 311 11.51 -16.07 23.61
CA ASP A 311 11.58 -15.10 24.71
C ASP A 311 10.27 -14.31 24.83
N ASN A 312 9.68 -13.95 23.69
CA ASN A 312 8.48 -13.11 23.62
C ASN A 312 7.57 -13.55 22.47
N THR A 313 6.30 -13.88 22.77
CA THR A 313 5.30 -14.32 21.79
C THR A 313 4.78 -13.19 20.90
N ASP A 314 5.04 -11.92 21.23
CA ASP A 314 4.80 -10.71 20.43
C ASP A 314 5.91 -10.43 19.41
N ALA A 315 6.89 -11.34 19.33
CA ALA A 315 7.89 -11.37 18.27
C ALA A 315 7.58 -12.47 17.24
N GLU A 316 6.32 -12.76 17.00
CA GLU A 316 5.82 -13.83 16.12
C GLU A 316 6.14 -13.61 14.65
N GLY A 317 6.18 -12.35 14.19
CA GLY A 317 6.33 -12.02 12.79
C GLY A 317 7.63 -12.55 12.19
N ARG A 318 8.73 -12.52 12.97
CA ARG A 318 10.01 -13.07 12.52
C ARG A 318 10.03 -14.60 12.56
N LEU A 319 9.21 -15.23 13.41
CA LEU A 319 9.07 -16.69 13.45
C LEU A 319 8.37 -17.19 12.19
N VAL A 320 7.23 -16.59 11.81
CA VAL A 320 6.52 -17.00 10.57
C VAL A 320 7.35 -16.73 9.31
N LEU A 321 8.14 -15.65 9.30
CA LEU A 321 9.06 -15.35 8.22
C LEU A 321 10.26 -16.30 8.20
N CYS A 322 10.71 -16.83 9.33
CA CYS A 322 11.88 -17.72 9.42
C CYS A 322 11.72 -18.95 8.52
N ASP A 323 10.64 -19.71 8.69
CA ASP A 323 10.38 -20.89 7.85
C ASP A 323 10.08 -20.53 6.41
N THR A 324 9.39 -19.40 6.19
CA THR A 324 9.07 -18.93 4.84
C THR A 324 10.33 -18.55 4.05
N LEU A 325 11.27 -17.84 4.69
CA LEU A 325 12.55 -17.44 4.09
C LEU A 325 13.49 -18.64 3.91
N ALA A 326 13.45 -19.62 4.80
CA ALA A 326 14.15 -20.89 4.62
C ALA A 326 13.65 -21.60 3.34
N TYR A 327 12.34 -21.73 3.18
CA TYR A 327 11.75 -22.31 1.97
C TYR A 327 12.06 -21.49 0.73
N ALA A 328 11.95 -20.15 0.79
CA ALA A 328 12.33 -19.27 -0.31
C ALA A 328 13.80 -19.48 -0.74
N SER A 329 14.71 -19.68 0.22
CA SER A 329 16.13 -19.92 -0.05
C SER A 329 16.40 -21.29 -0.69
N GLU A 330 15.61 -22.31 -0.35
CA GLU A 330 15.70 -23.65 -0.98
C GLU A 330 15.38 -23.61 -2.47
N LEU A 331 14.56 -22.65 -2.91
CA LEU A 331 14.26 -22.42 -4.32
C LEU A 331 15.45 -21.82 -5.09
N LYS A 332 16.50 -21.38 -4.39
CA LYS A 332 17.72 -20.76 -4.95
C LYS A 332 17.44 -19.56 -5.89
N PRO A 333 16.66 -18.56 -5.46
CA PRO A 333 16.33 -17.42 -6.30
C PRO A 333 17.49 -16.43 -6.47
N ASP A 334 17.42 -15.60 -7.51
CA ASP A 334 18.35 -14.49 -7.74
C ASP A 334 18.11 -13.31 -6.78
N LEU A 335 16.86 -13.13 -6.33
CA LEU A 335 16.47 -12.06 -5.42
C LEU A 335 15.31 -12.52 -4.51
N ILE A 336 15.44 -12.23 -3.21
CA ILE A 336 14.35 -12.32 -2.23
C ILE A 336 14.06 -10.91 -1.70
N LEU A 337 12.80 -10.50 -1.71
CA LEU A 337 12.32 -9.29 -1.05
C LEU A 337 11.26 -9.68 -0.03
N ASP A 338 11.49 -9.35 1.24
CA ASP A 338 10.49 -9.49 2.30
C ASP A 338 9.91 -8.15 2.75
N PHE A 339 8.62 -8.15 3.04
CA PHE A 339 7.89 -7.00 3.56
C PHE A 339 7.25 -7.37 4.90
N ALA A 340 7.51 -6.57 5.93
CA ALA A 340 7.02 -6.86 7.27
C ALA A 340 6.75 -5.62 8.13
N THR A 341 5.62 -5.62 8.81
CA THR A 341 5.30 -4.69 9.91
C THR A 341 5.97 -5.12 11.22
N LEU A 342 7.29 -5.36 11.17
CA LEU A 342 7.96 -6.26 12.12
C LEU A 342 8.25 -5.69 13.52
N THR A 343 8.54 -4.39 13.67
CA THR A 343 8.98 -3.85 14.98
C THR A 343 8.44 -2.47 15.29
N GLY A 344 8.09 -2.26 16.56
CA GLY A 344 7.89 -0.91 17.10
C GLY A 344 9.18 -0.08 17.10
N ALA A 345 10.34 -0.72 17.23
CA ALA A 345 11.64 -0.05 17.30
C ALA A 345 12.00 0.70 16.00
N ALA A 346 11.75 0.12 14.82
CA ALA A 346 11.97 0.81 13.55
C ALA A 346 11.12 2.11 13.45
N ARG A 347 9.88 2.05 13.93
CA ARG A 347 9.01 3.25 13.99
C ARG A 347 9.50 4.30 14.98
N VAL A 348 10.13 3.88 16.08
CA VAL A 348 10.76 4.82 17.03
C VAL A 348 11.98 5.49 16.39
N ALA A 349 12.75 4.74 15.59
CA ALA A 349 13.96 5.26 14.95
C ALA A 349 13.67 6.19 13.75
N LEU A 350 12.71 5.84 12.89
CA LEU A 350 12.47 6.50 11.60
C LEU A 350 11.11 7.23 11.50
N GLY A 351 10.26 7.08 12.51
CA GLY A 351 8.87 7.57 12.45
C GLY A 351 7.94 6.60 11.73
N ALA A 352 6.71 7.07 11.43
CA ALA A 352 5.68 6.25 10.80
C ALA A 352 5.75 6.22 9.27
N ASP A 353 6.40 7.23 8.67
CA ASP A 353 6.32 7.51 7.23
C ASP A 353 7.55 7.07 6.44
N LEU A 354 8.64 6.66 7.10
CA LEU A 354 9.91 6.29 6.46
C LEU A 354 10.24 4.81 6.73
N PRO A 355 10.04 3.90 5.75
CA PRO A 355 10.35 2.49 5.90
C PRO A 355 11.85 2.22 6.08
N ALA A 356 12.17 1.27 6.96
CA ALA A 356 13.52 0.75 7.14
C ALA A 356 13.85 -0.30 6.07
N LEU A 357 14.97 -0.11 5.37
CA LEU A 357 15.53 -1.06 4.42
C LEU A 357 16.72 -1.79 5.06
N PHE A 358 16.66 -3.12 5.12
CA PHE A 358 17.81 -3.96 5.43
C PHE A 358 18.18 -4.75 4.18
N CYS A 359 19.47 -4.86 3.88
CA CYS A 359 19.93 -5.60 2.70
C CYS A 359 21.36 -6.10 2.92
N ASN A 360 21.59 -7.36 2.52
CA ASN A 360 22.89 -8.02 2.58
C ASN A 360 23.77 -7.78 1.33
N ARG A 361 23.27 -6.98 0.37
CA ARG A 361 23.92 -6.66 -0.91
C ARG A 361 23.85 -5.15 -1.17
N ASP A 362 25.01 -4.52 -1.31
CA ASP A 362 25.09 -3.06 -1.50
C ASP A 362 24.47 -2.61 -2.82
N ASP A 363 24.70 -3.35 -3.92
CA ASP A 363 24.18 -3.05 -5.24
C ASP A 363 22.65 -3.01 -5.30
N VAL A 364 22.00 -3.97 -4.62
CA VAL A 364 20.53 -4.04 -4.51
C VAL A 364 20.00 -2.89 -3.65
N ALA A 365 20.65 -2.62 -2.51
CA ALA A 365 20.24 -1.55 -1.61
C ALA A 365 20.30 -0.18 -2.28
N ASP A 366 21.41 0.12 -2.96
CA ASP A 366 21.62 1.39 -3.66
C ASP A 366 20.62 1.55 -4.81
N GLY A 367 20.33 0.47 -5.54
CA GLY A 367 19.29 0.45 -6.57
C GLY A 367 17.90 0.82 -6.04
N LEU A 368 17.50 0.25 -4.90
CA LEU A 368 16.22 0.54 -4.24
C LEU A 368 16.15 1.99 -3.72
N LEU A 369 17.22 2.48 -3.07
CA LEU A 369 17.28 3.86 -2.58
C LEU A 369 17.21 4.88 -3.72
N ALA A 370 17.92 4.61 -4.83
CA ALA A 370 17.87 5.45 -6.01
C ALA A 370 16.47 5.42 -6.66
N ALA A 371 15.80 4.27 -6.68
CA ALA A 371 14.43 4.16 -7.16
C ALA A 371 13.47 4.98 -6.30
N GLY A 372 13.51 4.83 -4.98
CA GLY A 372 12.68 5.59 -4.03
C GLY A 372 12.86 7.11 -4.17
N THR A 373 14.10 7.57 -4.38
CA THR A 373 14.37 8.99 -4.65
C THR A 373 13.70 9.47 -5.95
N ARG A 374 13.78 8.70 -7.03
CA ARG A 374 13.15 9.07 -8.32
C ARG A 374 11.63 9.07 -8.26
N THR A 375 11.04 8.18 -7.47
CA THR A 375 9.59 8.03 -7.35
C THR A 375 8.98 8.79 -6.18
N GLN A 376 9.79 9.54 -5.42
CA GLN A 376 9.38 10.26 -4.20
C GLN A 376 8.75 9.33 -3.14
N ASP A 377 9.27 8.10 -3.04
CA ASP A 377 8.88 7.07 -2.07
C ASP A 377 10.12 6.67 -1.26
N PRO A 378 10.48 7.42 -0.21
CA PRO A 378 11.77 7.30 0.44
C PRO A 378 11.89 6.01 1.25
N LEU A 379 13.09 5.42 1.24
CA LEU A 379 13.50 4.33 2.11
C LEU A 379 14.74 4.76 2.89
N TRP A 380 14.94 4.20 4.08
CA TRP A 380 16.16 4.45 4.84
C TRP A 380 16.91 3.16 5.14
N ARG A 381 18.16 3.07 4.68
CA ARG A 381 18.98 1.88 4.88
C ARG A 381 19.47 1.80 6.32
N MET A 382 19.17 0.69 6.97
CA MET A 382 19.66 0.31 8.28
C MET A 382 20.73 -0.80 8.15
N PRO A 383 21.76 -0.81 9.01
CA PRO A 383 22.82 -1.80 8.91
C PRO A 383 22.38 -3.18 9.44
N LEU A 384 22.85 -4.24 8.79
CA LEU A 384 22.91 -5.58 9.39
C LEU A 384 24.23 -5.71 10.16
N TRP A 385 24.29 -5.06 11.32
CA TRP A 385 25.49 -4.99 12.15
C TRP A 385 25.87 -6.36 12.74
N ARG A 386 27.16 -6.70 12.73
CA ARG A 386 27.69 -7.98 13.22
C ARG A 386 28.59 -7.80 14.42
#